data_AF-A0A015M8F7-F1
#
_entry.id   AF-A0A015M8F7-F1
#
_cell.length_a   1.000
_cell.length_b   1.000
_cell.length_c   1.000
_cell.angle_alpha   90.00
_cell.angle_beta   90.00
_cell.angle_gamma   90.00
#
_symmetry.space_group_name_H-M   'P 1'
#
loop_
_entity.id
_entity.type
_entity.pdbx_description
1 polymer ?
#
loop_
_entity_poly.entity_id
_entity_poly.type
_entity_poly.pdbx_seq_one_letter_code
_entity_poly.pdbx_strand_id
1 'polypeptide(L)'
;MKTLEPNVIIEWIPYNNLKNIKYLTKGGYSEIYTAEWVDGGYDEWDSNEQQLKRFGIQRVVLKRLENVESANKRWFEEANSHLNICNRWSDAIV
;
A
#
# COMPACT_ATOMS: atom_id res chain seq x y z
N MET A 1 8.00 17.52 -0.16
CA MET A 1 7.40 17.39 1.19
C MET A 1 8.48 16.81 2.09
N LYS A 2 8.85 17.51 3.17
CA LYS A 2 9.76 16.95 4.19
C LYS A 2 8.89 16.19 5.19
N THR A 3 9.21 14.94 5.48
CA THR A 3 8.51 14.13 6.50
C THR A 3 9.53 13.36 7.33
N LEU A 4 9.22 13.13 8.60
CA LEU A 4 9.99 12.27 9.49
C LEU A 4 9.54 10.81 9.40
N GLU A 5 8.41 10.56 8.73
CA GLU A 5 7.85 9.23 8.50
C GLU A 5 7.57 9.05 7.00
N PRO A 6 8.59 8.76 6.17
CA PRO A 6 8.41 8.54 4.72
C PRO A 6 7.54 7.32 4.41
N ASN A 7 7.67 6.28 5.23
CA ASN A 7 7.01 4.98 5.07
C ASN A 7 5.48 5.00 5.29
N VAL A 8 4.92 6.09 5.84
CA VAL A 8 3.46 6.25 6.04
C VAL A 8 2.78 7.09 4.95
N ILE A 9 3.54 7.57 3.96
CA ILE A 9 2.97 8.34 2.85
C ILE A 9 2.06 7.44 2.00
N ILE A 10 0.79 7.82 1.92
CA ILE A 10 -0.16 7.20 1.00
C ILE A 10 0.10 7.73 -0.41
N GLU A 11 0.33 6.84 -1.36
CA GLU A 11 0.54 7.21 -2.77
C GLU A 11 -0.19 6.28 -3.75
N TRP A 12 -0.42 6.79 -4.96
CA TRP A 12 -0.94 6.01 -6.06
C TRP A 12 0.20 5.29 -6.79
N ILE A 13 0.09 3.96 -6.94
CA ILE A 13 1.11 3.13 -7.59
C ILE A 13 0.64 2.78 -9.01
N PRO A 14 1.35 3.20 -10.07
CA PRO A 14 1.05 2.74 -11.42
C PRO A 14 1.14 1.21 -11.51
N TYR A 15 0.12 0.57 -12.10
CA TYR A 15 0.07 -0.89 -12.20
C TYR A 15 1.32 -1.48 -12.89
N ASN A 16 1.91 -0.77 -13.84
CA ASN A 16 3.13 -1.18 -14.54
C ASN A 16 4.36 -1.29 -13.63
N ASN A 17 4.34 -0.66 -12.44
CA ASN A 17 5.42 -0.73 -11.45
C ASN A 17 5.27 -1.97 -10.55
N LEU A 18 4.21 -2.77 -10.73
CA LEU A 18 4.00 -4.05 -10.06
C LEU A 18 4.40 -5.18 -11.01
N LYS A 19 5.35 -6.00 -10.59
CA LYS A 19 5.88 -7.15 -11.32
C LYS A 19 5.58 -8.45 -10.59
N ASN A 20 5.72 -9.57 -11.29
CA ASN A 20 5.62 -10.91 -10.71
C ASN A 20 4.33 -11.13 -9.89
N ILE A 21 3.21 -10.58 -10.38
CA ILE A 21 1.90 -10.68 -9.73
C ILE A 21 1.44 -12.13 -9.77
N LYS A 22 1.22 -12.72 -8.60
CA LYS A 22 0.80 -14.12 -8.43
C LYS A 22 -0.39 -14.19 -7.49
N TYR A 23 -1.40 -14.97 -7.87
CA TYR A 23 -2.53 -15.25 -6.99
C TYR A 23 -2.04 -15.98 -5.74
N LEU A 24 -2.53 -15.55 -4.58
CA LEU A 24 -2.22 -16.17 -3.29
C LEU A 24 -3.43 -16.93 -2.74
N THR A 25 -4.57 -16.25 -2.60
CA THR A 25 -5.79 -16.84 -2.03
C THR A 25 -7.00 -15.92 -2.26
N LYS A 26 -8.21 -16.36 -1.88
CA LYS A 26 -9.41 -15.53 -1.76
C LYS A 26 -9.87 -15.55 -0.30
N GLY A 27 -10.13 -14.36 0.25
CA GLY A 27 -10.58 -14.21 1.64
C GLY A 27 -11.29 -12.87 1.84
N GLY A 28 -12.25 -12.83 2.77
CA GLY A 28 -13.12 -11.66 2.92
C GLY A 28 -13.85 -11.35 1.62
N TYR A 29 -13.77 -10.09 1.17
CA TYR A 29 -14.38 -9.62 -0.09
C TYR A 29 -13.36 -9.39 -1.22
N SER A 30 -12.15 -9.96 -1.12
CA SER A 30 -11.06 -9.70 -2.07
C SER A 30 -10.35 -10.98 -2.52
N GLU A 31 -9.87 -10.96 -3.77
CA GLU A 31 -8.79 -11.85 -4.20
C GLU A 31 -7.46 -11.24 -3.74
N ILE A 32 -6.59 -12.07 -3.17
CA ILE A 32 -5.30 -11.65 -2.62
C ILE A 32 -4.20 -12.18 -3.53
N TYR A 33 -3.28 -11.30 -3.89
CA TYR A 33 -2.12 -11.57 -4.71
C TYR A 33 -0.85 -11.11 -4.00
N THR A 34 0.29 -11.67 -4.40
CA THR A 34 1.61 -11.13 -4.09
C THR A 34 2.21 -10.49 -5.33
N ALA A 35 3.00 -9.43 -5.16
CA ALA A 35 3.72 -8.78 -6.25
C ALA A 35 5.06 -8.20 -5.77
N GLU A 36 5.89 -7.79 -6.72
CA GLU A 36 7.08 -6.98 -6.50
C GLU A 36 6.79 -5.56 -6.98
N TRP A 37 6.82 -4.59 -6.08
CA TRP A 37 6.78 -3.17 -6.43
C TRP A 37 8.21 -2.70 -6.71
N VAL A 38 8.47 -2.31 -7.97
CA VAL A 38 9.83 -2.02 -8.47
C VAL A 38 10.51 -0.90 -7.70
N ASP A 39 9.78 0.19 -7.45
CA ASP A 39 10.34 1.36 -6.78
C ASP A 39 10.25 1.23 -5.26
N GLY A 40 9.28 0.46 -4.75
CA GLY A 40 8.99 0.36 -3.33
C GLY A 40 8.46 1.66 -2.72
N GLY A 41 8.09 1.59 -1.45
CA GLY A 41 7.69 2.76 -0.67
C GLY A 41 8.84 3.72 -0.42
N TYR A 42 8.51 4.92 0.04
CA TYR A 42 9.52 5.84 0.56
C TYR A 42 10.14 5.31 1.85
N ASP A 43 11.45 5.47 1.97
CA ASP A 43 12.25 4.96 3.08
C ASP A 43 12.82 6.10 3.92
N GLU A 44 13.54 7.03 3.28
CA GLU A 44 14.18 8.15 3.96
C GLU A 44 14.05 9.48 3.19
N TRP A 45 14.14 10.59 3.92
CA TRP A 45 14.35 11.92 3.33
C TRP A 45 15.84 12.21 3.21
N ASP A 46 16.34 12.38 1.99
CA ASP A 46 17.70 12.85 1.75
C ASP A 46 17.77 14.37 1.88
N SER A 47 18.48 14.87 2.89
CA SER A 47 18.64 16.30 3.15
C SER A 47 19.56 17.00 2.17
N ASN A 48 20.50 16.29 1.54
CA ASN A 48 21.46 16.83 0.58
C ASN A 48 20.78 17.02 -0.78
N GLU A 49 20.10 15.98 -1.25
CA GLU A 49 19.40 15.99 -2.54
C GLU A 49 18.01 16.62 -2.46
N GLN A 50 17.53 16.89 -1.24
CA GLN A 50 16.21 17.43 -0.94
C GLN A 50 15.08 16.62 -1.58
N GLN A 51 15.17 15.29 -1.51
CA GLN A 51 14.19 14.38 -2.09
C GLN A 51 13.96 13.15 -1.21
N LEU A 52 12.82 12.49 -1.41
CA LEU A 52 12.53 11.21 -0.77
C LEU A 52 13.21 10.10 -1.55
N LYS A 53 13.96 9.25 -0.86
CA LYS A 53 14.48 8.01 -1.42
C LYS A 53 13.46 6.90 -1.24
N ARG A 54 13.45 6.00 -2.22
CA ARG A 54 12.61 4.81 -2.19
C ARG A 54 13.41 3.58 -1.82
N PHE A 55 12.73 2.62 -1.22
CA PHE A 55 13.31 1.36 -0.78
C PHE A 55 13.89 0.51 -1.94
N GLY A 56 13.38 0.70 -3.16
CA GLY A 56 13.65 -0.19 -4.29
C GLY A 56 12.70 -1.38 -4.28
N ILE A 57 13.12 -2.49 -4.90
CA ILE A 57 12.24 -3.65 -5.12
C ILE A 57 11.67 -4.17 -3.79
N GLN A 58 10.36 -4.05 -3.63
CA GLN A 58 9.65 -4.42 -2.41
C GLN A 58 8.59 -5.50 -2.68
N ARG A 59 8.58 -6.57 -1.88
CA ARG A 59 7.51 -7.57 -1.93
C ARG A 59 6.26 -7.00 -1.24
N VAL A 60 5.14 -6.99 -1.94
CA VAL A 60 3.87 -6.44 -1.47
C VAL A 60 2.73 -7.42 -1.61
N VAL A 61 1.68 -7.21 -0.83
CA VAL A 61 0.39 -7.90 -0.96
C VAL A 61 -0.57 -6.97 -1.68
N LEU A 62 -1.20 -7.48 -2.75
CA LEU A 62 -2.24 -6.76 -3.47
C LEU A 62 -3.60 -7.39 -3.13
N LYS A 63 -4.54 -6.58 -2.67
CA LYS A 63 -5.95 -6.97 -2.55
C LYS A 63 -6.70 -6.43 -3.77
N ARG A 64 -7.19 -7.32 -4.63
CA ARG A 64 -7.94 -6.97 -5.84
C ARG A 64 -9.43 -6.88 -5.54
N LEU A 65 -10.03 -5.85 -6.09
CA LEU A 65 -11.48 -5.69 -6.20
C LEU A 65 -12.06 -6.63 -7.27
N GLU A 66 -12.98 -7.51 -6.87
CA GLU A 66 -13.88 -8.15 -7.85
C GLU A 66 -14.78 -7.08 -8.50
N ASN A 67 -15.35 -7.39 -9.67
CA ASN A 67 -16.04 -6.47 -10.57
C ASN A 67 -16.86 -5.38 -9.83
N VAL A 68 -16.82 -4.13 -10.30
CA VAL A 68 -17.49 -2.97 -9.69
C VAL A 68 -19.00 -3.20 -9.50
N GLU A 69 -19.62 -4.02 -10.36
CA GLU A 69 -21.02 -4.43 -10.23
C GLU A 69 -21.30 -5.27 -8.96
N SER A 70 -20.28 -5.95 -8.44
CA SER A 70 -20.30 -6.71 -7.19
C SER A 70 -19.75 -5.95 -5.99
N ALA A 71 -19.23 -4.73 -6.20
CA ALA A 71 -18.70 -3.89 -5.12
C ALA A 71 -19.87 -3.45 -4.21
N ASN A 72 -19.90 -4.00 -2.99
CA ASN A 72 -20.92 -3.69 -2.00
C ASN A 72 -20.32 -2.85 -0.86
N LYS A 73 -21.20 -2.28 -0.03
CA LYS A 73 -20.84 -1.46 1.14
C LYS A 73 -19.76 -2.10 2.04
N ARG A 74 -19.71 -3.43 2.12
CA ARG A 74 -18.79 -4.15 3.00
C ARG A 74 -17.33 -4.01 2.56
N TRP A 75 -17.05 -3.79 1.27
CA TRP A 75 -15.69 -3.48 0.84
C TRP A 75 -15.24 -2.10 1.33
N PHE A 76 -16.08 -1.07 1.19
CA PHE A 76 -15.74 0.27 1.71
C PHE A 76 -15.54 0.21 3.23
N GLU A 77 -16.35 -0.59 3.93
CA GLU A 77 -16.17 -0.86 5.35
C GLU A 77 -14.82 -1.57 5.64
N GLU A 78 -14.40 -2.55 4.84
CA GLU A 78 -13.10 -3.22 4.95
C GLU A 78 -11.93 -2.25 4.67
N ALA A 79 -12.00 -1.47 3.59
CA ALA A 79 -10.97 -0.48 3.25
C ALA A 79 -10.83 0.59 4.34
N ASN A 80 -11.95 1.12 4.83
CA ASN A 80 -11.96 2.06 5.96
C ASN A 80 -11.40 1.42 7.23
N SER A 81 -11.70 0.15 7.50
CA SER A 81 -11.13 -0.58 8.64
C SER A 81 -9.60 -0.66 8.54
N HIS A 82 -9.06 -0.96 7.35
CA HIS A 82 -7.62 -0.98 7.13
C HIS A 82 -6.97 0.39 7.34
N LEU A 83 -7.55 1.45 6.78
CA LEU A 83 -7.06 2.82 6.96
C LEU A 83 -7.09 3.24 8.44
N ASN A 84 -8.17 2.91 9.16
CA ASN A 84 -8.29 3.21 10.58
C ASN A 84 -7.27 2.44 11.43
N ILE A 85 -6.98 1.18 11.10
CA ILE A 85 -5.93 0.41 11.80
C ILE A 85 -4.56 1.06 11.57
N CYS A 86 -4.24 1.43 10.33
CA CYS A 86 -2.99 2.13 10.01
C CYS A 86 -2.85 3.44 10.80
N ASN A 87 -3.90 4.27 10.86
CA ASN A 87 -3.88 5.54 11.60
C ASN A 87 -3.70 5.34 13.12
N ARG A 88 -4.32 4.31 13.70
CA ARG A 88 -4.19 4.02 15.15
C ARG A 88 -2.78 3.55 15.53
N TRP A 89 -2.04 2.93 14.61
CA TRP A 89 -0.63 2.60 14.86
C TRP A 89 0.26 3.83 14.83
N SER A 90 -0.07 4.85 14.03
CA SER A 90 0.62 6.14 14.08
C SER A 90 0.43 6.85 15.43
N ASP A 91 -0.76 6.75 16.03
CA ASP A 91 -1.05 7.35 17.35
C ASP A 91 -0.43 6.58 18.54
N ALA A 92 -0.10 5.29 18.36
CA ALA A 92 0.47 4.43 19.40
C ALA A 92 2.00 4.52 19.51
N ILE A 93 2.65 5.25 18.59
CA ILE A 93 4.07 5.60 18.63
C ILE A 93 4.17 7.04 19.17
N VAL A 94 3.89 7.22 20.47
CA VAL A 94 4.17 8.45 21.23
C VAL A 94 4.83 8.08 22.54
#